data_AF-A0A8R1EGK3-F1
#
_entry.id   AF-A0A8R1EGK3-F1
#
_cell.length_a   1.000
_cell.length_b   1.000
_cell.length_c   1.000
_cell.angle_alpha   90.00
_cell.angle_beta   90.00
_cell.angle_gamma   90.00
#
_symmetry.space_group_name_H-M   'P 1'
#
loop_
_entity.id
_entity.type
_entity.pdbx_description
1 polymer ?
#
loop_
_entity_poly.entity_id
_entity_poly.type
_entity_poly.pdbx_seq_one_letter_code
_entity_poly.pdbx_strand_id
1 'polypeptide(L)'
;MVFPPFQRKGYGKLLIQLSYCLSEREGYIGTPEKPLSDLGKVSYRSYWWWKLMEHFKIHQGHTVTASFLSSESGIAIDDIVSTLYTMRMIRQYRVTEPEFVPGEWYVRIHRKIIEHCVKNEFGKPPVLLLDKSQVRWTPFQTRSQFEEQNRQVRNERRASKSQSVTPLPTPPIDPFHGSMRQNSQQTPVYG
;
A
#
# COMPACT_ATOMS: atom_id res chain seq x y z
N MET A 1 -19.68 8.56 -2.65
CA MET A 1 -19.94 9.98 -2.30
C MET A 1 -21.23 10.07 -1.50
N VAL A 2 -21.36 11.01 -0.57
CA VAL A 2 -22.61 11.26 0.20
C VAL A 2 -23.12 12.66 -0.15
N PHE A 3 -24.40 12.76 -0.55
CA PHE A 3 -25.01 14.05 -0.89
C PHE A 3 -25.05 14.99 0.33
N PRO A 4 -24.90 16.32 0.13
CA PRO A 4 -24.88 17.32 1.21
C PRO A 4 -25.95 17.16 2.31
N PRO A 5 -27.25 16.96 2.00
CA PRO A 5 -28.30 16.83 3.03
C PRO A 5 -28.21 15.55 3.89
N PHE A 6 -27.38 14.58 3.47
CA PHE A 6 -27.17 13.32 4.18
C PHE A 6 -25.77 13.23 4.81
N GLN A 7 -24.96 14.28 4.73
CA GLN A 7 -23.67 14.33 5.42
C GLN A 7 -23.87 14.33 6.95
N ARG A 8 -22.83 13.89 7.68
CA ARG A 8 -22.82 13.80 9.15
C ARG A 8 -23.87 12.86 9.79
N LYS A 9 -24.68 12.14 9.00
CA LYS A 9 -25.63 11.11 9.47
C LYS A 9 -25.04 9.70 9.57
N GLY A 10 -23.72 9.54 9.41
CA GLY A 10 -23.04 8.24 9.49
C GLY A 10 -22.92 7.48 8.17
N TYR A 11 -23.64 7.85 7.11
CA TYR A 11 -23.57 7.17 5.81
C TYR A 11 -22.17 7.11 5.20
N GLY A 12 -21.32 8.11 5.44
CA GLY A 12 -19.94 8.09 4.95
C GLY A 12 -19.14 6.92 5.51
N LYS A 13 -19.21 6.69 6.82
CA LYS A 13 -18.56 5.53 7.46
C LYS A 13 -19.21 4.21 7.08
N LEU A 14 -20.52 4.20 6.80
CA LEU A 14 -21.21 2.99 6.32
C LEU A 14 -20.70 2.58 4.93
N LEU A 15 -20.53 3.55 4.03
CA LEU A 15 -19.97 3.28 2.70
C LEU A 15 -18.51 2.80 2.77
N ILE A 16 -17.71 3.35 3.71
CA ILE A 16 -16.35 2.86 3.96
C ILE A 16 -16.38 1.41 4.47
N GLN A 17 -17.26 1.08 5.42
CA GLN A 17 -17.44 -0.30 5.88
C GLN A 17 -17.79 -1.24 4.72
N LEU A 18 -18.69 -0.79 3.83
CA LEU A 18 -19.08 -1.58 2.66
C LEU A 18 -17.89 -1.80 1.72
N SER A 19 -17.10 -0.77 1.41
CA SER A 19 -15.93 -0.94 0.54
C SER A 19 -14.93 -1.94 1.11
N TYR A 20 -14.64 -1.88 2.42
CA TYR A 20 -13.74 -2.84 3.06
C TYR A 20 -14.32 -4.26 3.10
N CYS A 21 -15.64 -4.41 3.31
CA CYS A 21 -16.30 -5.72 3.25
C CYS A 21 -16.18 -6.36 1.86
N LEU A 22 -16.27 -5.56 0.79
CA LEU A 22 -16.08 -6.05 -0.58
C LEU A 22 -14.62 -6.44 -0.83
N SER A 23 -13.65 -5.60 -0.44
CA SER A 23 -12.22 -5.91 -0.57
C SER A 23 -11.82 -7.17 0.21
N GLU A 24 -12.36 -7.36 1.41
CA GLU A 24 -12.18 -8.58 2.22
C GLU A 24 -12.68 -9.83 1.47
N ARG A 25 -13.84 -9.75 0.80
CA ARG A 25 -14.38 -10.86 -0.01
C ARG A 25 -13.56 -11.13 -1.27
N GLU A 26 -12.91 -10.11 -1.82
CA GLU A 26 -11.99 -10.25 -2.95
C GLU A 26 -10.61 -10.78 -2.55
N GLY A 27 -10.33 -10.86 -1.24
CA GLY A 27 -9.02 -11.24 -0.71
C GLY A 27 -7.95 -10.15 -0.91
N TYR A 28 -8.36 -8.89 -0.95
CA TYR A 28 -7.48 -7.75 -1.21
C TYR A 28 -7.43 -6.76 -0.04
N ILE A 29 -6.25 -6.18 0.20
CA ILE A 29 -6.04 -5.15 1.21
C ILE A 29 -6.54 -3.81 0.66
N GLY A 30 -7.64 -3.31 1.22
CA GLY A 30 -8.30 -2.10 0.75
C GLY A 30 -7.54 -0.82 1.11
N THR A 31 -7.38 0.07 0.13
CA THR A 31 -6.93 1.45 0.32
C THR A 31 -7.86 2.41 -0.43
N PRO A 32 -8.17 3.59 0.11
CA PRO A 32 -8.94 4.60 -0.61
C PRO A 32 -8.23 5.10 -1.86
N GLU A 33 -9.00 5.41 -2.91
CA GLU A 33 -8.50 6.14 -4.07
C GLU A 33 -8.07 7.58 -3.66
N LYS A 34 -6.93 8.01 -4.21
CA LYS A 34 -6.30 9.31 -3.90
C LYS A 34 -6.42 10.24 -5.12
N PRO A 35 -6.64 11.56 -4.95
CA PRO A 35 -6.69 12.29 -3.68
C PRO A 35 -8.05 12.20 -2.97
N LEU A 36 -7.99 12.05 -1.65
CA LEU A 36 -9.17 12.11 -0.78
C LEU A 36 -9.60 13.56 -0.54
N SER A 37 -10.91 13.80 -0.51
CA SER A 37 -11.48 15.05 0.03
C SER A 37 -11.16 15.20 1.52
N ASP A 38 -11.16 16.42 2.05
CA ASP A 38 -10.84 16.65 3.47
C ASP A 38 -11.83 15.96 4.41
N LEU A 39 -13.12 15.96 4.06
CA LEU A 39 -14.14 15.19 4.76
C LEU A 39 -13.90 13.67 4.65
N GLY A 40 -13.42 13.21 3.49
CA GLY A 40 -12.99 11.83 3.26
C GLY A 40 -11.86 11.43 4.20
N LYS A 41 -10.78 12.22 4.27
CA LYS A 41 -9.63 11.97 5.16
C LYS A 41 -10.05 11.80 6.61
N VAL A 42 -10.92 12.68 7.12
CA VAL A 42 -11.44 12.58 8.49
C VAL A 42 -12.28 11.31 8.69
N SER A 43 -13.13 10.97 7.72
CA SER A 43 -13.99 9.79 7.78
C SER A 43 -13.19 8.48 7.76
N TYR A 44 -12.20 8.37 6.88
CA TYR A 44 -11.30 7.21 6.79
C TYR A 44 -10.44 7.06 8.05
N ARG A 45 -9.80 8.13 8.53
CA ARG A 45 -9.04 8.09 9.80
C ARG A 45 -9.90 7.65 10.98
N SER A 46 -11.13 8.14 11.06
CA SER A 46 -12.05 7.75 12.13
C SER A 46 -12.49 6.29 12.01
N TYR A 47 -12.67 5.77 10.78
CA TYR A 47 -12.95 4.35 10.54
C TYR A 47 -11.76 3.46 10.90
N TRP A 48 -10.56 3.78 10.40
CA TRP A 48 -9.34 3.04 10.71
C TRP A 48 -9.07 3.05 12.21
N TRP A 49 -9.34 4.16 12.90
CA TRP A 49 -9.20 4.20 14.35
C TRP A 49 -10.11 3.24 15.08
N TRP A 50 -11.38 3.23 14.70
CA TRP A 50 -12.32 2.30 15.29
C TRP A 50 -11.87 0.85 15.06
N LYS A 51 -11.45 0.51 13.83
CA LYS A 51 -10.98 -0.82 13.51
C LYS A 51 -9.72 -1.22 14.29
N LEU A 52 -8.69 -0.36 14.30
CA LEU A 52 -7.46 -0.60 15.05
C LEU A 52 -7.70 -0.72 16.56
N MET A 53 -8.67 0.04 17.11
CA MET A 53 -9.03 -0.06 18.53
C MET A 53 -9.61 -1.43 18.90
N GLU A 54 -10.37 -2.07 17.99
CA GLU A 54 -10.83 -3.44 18.18
C GLU A 54 -9.65 -4.40 18.31
N HIS A 55 -8.67 -4.32 17.41
CA HIS A 55 -7.46 -5.14 17.46
C HIS A 55 -6.60 -4.84 18.70
N PHE A 56 -6.53 -3.58 19.15
CA PHE A 56 -5.75 -3.22 20.35
C PHE A 56 -6.33 -3.79 21.63
N LYS A 57 -7.65 -3.92 21.73
CA LYS A 57 -8.28 -4.56 22.89
C LYS A 57 -7.97 -6.06 22.95
N ILE A 58 -7.86 -6.71 21.78
CA ILE A 58 -7.55 -8.15 21.68
C ILE A 58 -6.07 -8.39 22.00
N HIS A 59 -5.17 -7.62 21.39
CA HIS A 59 -3.72 -7.81 21.49
C HIS A 59 -3.08 -6.98 22.62
N GLN A 60 -3.84 -6.71 23.69
CA GLN A 60 -3.36 -5.89 24.79
C GLN A 60 -2.18 -6.57 25.50
N GLY A 61 -1.09 -5.82 25.68
CA GLY A 61 0.16 -6.30 26.30
C GLY A 61 1.20 -6.79 25.30
N HIS A 62 0.85 -6.91 24.02
CA HIS A 62 1.76 -7.39 22.98
C HIS A 62 2.36 -6.25 22.14
N THR A 63 3.49 -6.57 21.51
CA THR A 63 4.07 -5.75 20.44
C THR A 63 3.61 -6.33 19.11
N VAL A 64 2.99 -5.51 18.27
CA VAL A 64 2.47 -5.96 16.96
C VAL A 64 3.07 -5.11 15.85
N THR A 65 3.34 -5.76 14.72
CA THR A 65 3.84 -5.09 13.51
C THR A 65 2.70 -4.49 12.70
N ALA A 66 3.00 -3.47 11.90
CA ALA A 66 2.04 -2.88 10.99
C ALA A 66 1.60 -3.87 9.89
N SER A 67 2.49 -4.79 9.50
CA SER A 67 2.21 -5.89 8.57
C SER A 67 1.16 -6.85 9.13
N PHE A 68 1.32 -7.25 10.40
CA PHE A 68 0.34 -8.07 11.11
C PHE A 68 -1.03 -7.37 11.20
N LEU A 69 -1.05 -6.11 11.64
CA LEU A 69 -2.28 -5.32 11.70
C LEU A 69 -2.95 -5.16 10.33
N SER A 70 -2.17 -5.05 9.26
CA SER A 70 -2.69 -4.98 7.89
C SER A 70 -3.40 -6.27 7.48
N SER A 71 -2.79 -7.42 7.78
CA SER A 71 -3.39 -8.73 7.50
C SER A 71 -4.69 -8.99 8.27
N GLU A 72 -4.76 -8.57 9.54
CA GLU A 72 -5.96 -8.78 10.36
C GLU A 72 -7.10 -7.81 10.02
N SER A 73 -6.77 -6.54 9.72
CA SER A 73 -7.78 -5.49 9.53
C SER A 73 -8.19 -5.28 8.07
N GLY A 74 -7.41 -5.79 7.11
CA GLY A 74 -7.60 -5.54 5.68
C GLY A 74 -7.28 -4.11 5.25
N ILE A 75 -6.63 -3.31 6.11
CA ILE A 75 -6.21 -1.93 5.84
C ILE A 75 -4.77 -1.92 5.35
N ALA A 76 -4.43 -1.08 4.36
CA ALA A 76 -3.08 -0.95 3.86
C ALA A 76 -2.08 -0.50 4.95
N ILE A 77 -0.85 -1.02 4.88
CA ILE A 77 0.23 -0.70 5.84
C ILE A 77 0.45 0.81 5.93
N ASP A 78 0.49 1.52 4.79
CA ASP A 78 0.69 2.97 4.76
C ASP A 78 -0.43 3.74 5.50
N ASP A 79 -1.67 3.26 5.38
CA ASP A 79 -2.83 3.86 6.04
C ASP A 79 -2.78 3.60 7.55
N ILE A 80 -2.33 2.42 7.98
CA ILE A 80 -2.10 2.09 9.39
C ILE A 80 -0.96 2.94 9.96
N VAL A 81 0.18 2.99 9.27
CA VAL A 81 1.36 3.74 9.68
C VAL A 81 1.03 5.22 9.79
N SER A 82 0.42 5.83 8.78
CA SER A 82 0.04 7.25 8.81
C SER A 82 -0.96 7.57 9.92
N THR A 83 -1.89 6.64 10.20
CA THR A 83 -2.86 6.77 11.29
C THR A 83 -2.15 6.73 12.65
N LEU A 84 -1.33 5.71 12.91
CA LEU A 84 -0.60 5.54 14.17
C LEU A 84 0.51 6.58 14.40
N TYR A 85 1.13 7.06 13.32
CA TYR A 85 2.14 8.10 13.36
C TYR A 85 1.55 9.41 13.91
N THR A 86 0.31 9.74 13.53
CA THR A 86 -0.40 10.94 14.00
C THR A 86 -0.54 10.98 15.53
N MET A 87 -0.61 9.81 16.20
CA MET A 87 -0.72 9.71 17.65
C MET A 87 0.60 9.37 18.36
N ARG A 88 1.72 9.37 17.63
CA ARG A 88 3.05 9.00 18.14
C ARG A 88 3.08 7.62 18.81
N MET A 89 2.27 6.69 18.31
CA MET A 89 2.12 5.35 18.87
C MET A 89 2.96 4.29 18.16
N ILE A 90 3.45 4.59 16.96
CA ILE A 90 4.23 3.66 16.15
C ILE A 90 5.72 4.00 16.20
N ARG A 91 6.56 2.97 16.17
CA ARG A 91 8.02 3.08 16.10
C ARG A 91 8.53 2.19 14.98
N GLN A 92 9.72 2.50 14.50
CA GLN A 92 10.40 1.68 13.50
C GLN A 92 11.49 0.88 14.19
N TYR A 93 11.60 -0.41 13.87
CA TYR A 93 12.69 -1.25 14.39
C TYR A 93 14.03 -0.75 13.90
N ARG A 94 14.98 -0.66 14.84
CA ARG A 94 16.37 -0.36 14.53
C ARG A 94 17.08 -1.65 14.15
N VAL A 95 18.11 -1.52 13.31
CA VAL A 95 18.94 -2.64 12.79
C VAL A 95 19.51 -3.54 13.91
N THR A 96 19.58 -3.04 15.14
CA THR A 96 20.17 -3.72 16.30
C THR A 96 19.26 -4.76 16.96
N GLU A 97 17.99 -4.89 16.56
CA GLU A 97 17.03 -5.84 17.17
C GLU A 97 16.88 -7.09 16.26
N PRO A 98 17.46 -8.25 16.61
CA PRO A 98 17.52 -9.42 15.72
C PRO A 98 16.20 -10.16 15.50
N GLU A 99 15.17 -9.89 16.31
CA GLU A 99 13.83 -10.49 16.17
C GLU A 99 13.00 -9.90 15.04
N PHE A 100 13.38 -8.73 14.50
CA PHE A 100 12.53 -7.97 13.58
C PHE A 100 13.24 -7.57 12.31
N VAL A 101 12.47 -7.42 11.23
CA VAL A 101 12.99 -6.94 9.96
C VAL A 101 13.42 -5.47 10.13
N PRO A 102 14.67 -5.10 9.79
CA PRO A 102 15.12 -3.73 9.87
C PRO A 102 14.21 -2.79 9.07
N GLY A 103 13.75 -1.72 9.71
CA GLY A 103 12.87 -0.75 9.07
C GLY A 103 11.38 -1.09 9.15
N GLU A 104 10.98 -2.21 9.77
CA GLU A 104 9.57 -2.54 9.97
C GLU A 104 8.94 -1.67 11.07
N TRP A 105 7.69 -1.25 10.85
CA TRP A 105 6.93 -0.44 11.80
C TRP A 105 6.17 -1.31 12.79
N TYR A 106 6.18 -0.93 14.07
CA TYR A 106 5.51 -1.64 15.14
C TYR A 106 4.85 -0.71 16.16
N VAL A 107 3.85 -1.23 16.87
CA VAL A 107 3.18 -0.57 17.99
C VAL A 107 3.19 -1.48 19.22
N ARG A 108 3.54 -0.92 20.37
CA ARG A 108 3.42 -1.60 21.67
C ARG A 108 2.07 -1.26 22.29
N ILE A 109 1.18 -2.24 22.39
CA ILE A 109 -0.18 -2.03 22.84
C ILE A 109 -0.22 -2.14 24.36
N HIS A 110 0.10 -1.05 25.05
CA HIS A 110 0.01 -0.99 26.51
C HIS A 110 -1.39 -0.58 26.96
N ARG A 111 -1.86 -1.09 28.10
CA ARG A 111 -3.19 -0.75 28.66
C ARG A 111 -3.42 0.76 28.77
N LYS A 112 -2.41 1.50 29.25
CA LYS A 112 -2.44 2.98 29.36
C LYS A 112 -2.75 3.68 28.03
N ILE A 113 -2.27 3.13 26.91
CA ILE A 113 -2.51 3.70 25.59
C ILE A 113 -3.98 3.51 25.20
N ILE A 114 -4.53 2.32 25.44
CA ILE A 114 -5.95 2.03 25.20
C ILE A 114 -6.83 2.95 26.06
N GLU A 115 -6.53 3.07 27.36
CA GLU A 115 -7.23 3.96 28.29
C GLU A 115 -7.17 5.43 27.82
N HIS A 116 -5.99 5.90 27.40
CA HIS A 116 -5.83 7.23 26.83
C HIS A 116 -6.66 7.42 25.55
N CYS A 117 -6.68 6.42 24.67
CA CYS A 117 -7.45 6.50 23.44
C CYS A 117 -8.96 6.57 23.72
N VAL A 118 -9.46 5.75 24.64
CA VAL A 118 -10.86 5.76 25.07
C VAL A 118 -11.23 7.10 25.71
N LYS A 119 -10.37 7.62 26.59
CA LYS A 119 -10.59 8.92 27.27
C LYS A 119 -10.67 10.09 26.28
N ASN A 120 -9.87 10.06 25.21
CA ASN A 120 -9.88 11.09 24.16
C ASN A 120 -10.85 10.78 23.01
N GLU A 121 -11.75 9.82 23.21
CA GLU A 121 -12.79 9.47 22.24
C GLU A 121 -12.27 8.97 20.88
N PHE A 122 -11.03 8.47 20.83
CA PHE A 122 -10.48 7.82 19.65
C PHE A 122 -11.10 6.43 19.45
N GLY A 123 -11.40 6.10 18.20
CA GLY A 123 -11.95 4.79 17.84
C GLY A 123 -13.41 4.58 18.26
N LYS A 124 -14.18 5.66 18.44
CA LYS A 124 -15.65 5.57 18.65
C LYS A 124 -16.30 4.75 17.54
N PRO A 125 -17.20 3.80 17.89
CA PRO A 125 -17.91 3.01 16.91
C PRO A 125 -18.72 3.91 15.96
N PRO A 126 -18.85 3.54 14.68
CA PRO A 126 -19.73 4.22 13.75
C PRO A 126 -21.18 4.23 14.26
N VAL A 127 -21.91 5.31 13.96
CA VAL A 127 -23.35 5.42 14.26
C VAL A 127 -24.15 4.34 13.53
N LEU A 128 -23.73 4.00 12.31
CA LEU A 128 -24.32 2.96 11.48
C LEU A 128 -23.29 1.85 11.28
N LEU A 129 -23.61 0.65 11.76
CA LEU A 129 -22.80 -0.55 11.56
C LEU A 129 -23.32 -1.33 10.36
N LEU A 130 -22.40 -1.77 9.51
CA LEU A 130 -22.72 -2.65 8.39
C LEU A 130 -22.90 -4.08 8.89
N ASP A 131 -24.08 -4.65 8.63
CA ASP A 131 -24.27 -6.09 8.78
C ASP A 131 -23.68 -6.81 7.55
N LYS A 132 -22.51 -7.45 7.73
CA LYS A 132 -21.83 -8.22 6.68
C LYS A 132 -22.67 -9.38 6.15
N SER A 133 -23.60 -9.93 6.94
CA SER A 133 -24.45 -11.06 6.54
C SER A 133 -25.50 -10.66 5.50
N GLN A 134 -25.90 -9.40 5.50
CA GLN A 134 -26.88 -8.85 4.56
C GLN A 134 -26.27 -8.41 3.22
N VAL A 135 -24.93 -8.33 3.14
CA VAL A 135 -24.25 -8.02 1.89
C VAL A 135 -24.31 -9.27 1.01
N ARG A 136 -25.23 -9.30 0.04
CA ARG A 136 -25.35 -10.35 -0.96
C ARG A 136 -24.58 -9.97 -2.21
N TRP A 137 -23.29 -10.26 -2.20
CA TRP A 137 -22.39 -9.99 -3.30
C TRP A 137 -21.24 -10.97 -3.31
N THR A 138 -20.90 -11.47 -4.48
CA THR A 138 -19.76 -12.37 -4.71
C THR A 138 -18.95 -11.82 -5.87
N PRO A 139 -17.61 -11.77 -5.77
CA PRO A 139 -16.78 -11.32 -6.87
C PRO A 139 -16.93 -12.27 -8.06
N PHE A 140 -17.08 -11.72 -9.26
CA PHE A 140 -17.04 -12.51 -10.49
C PHE A 140 -15.67 -13.16 -10.69
N GLN A 141 -14.62 -12.42 -10.32
CA GLN A 141 -13.23 -12.85 -10.35
C GLN A 141 -12.53 -12.21 -9.14
N THR A 142 -11.73 -12.98 -8.40
CA THR A 142 -10.93 -12.42 -7.31
C THR A 142 -9.80 -11.55 -7.87
N ARG A 143 -9.28 -10.63 -7.05
CA ARG A 143 -8.16 -9.80 -7.47
C ARG A 143 -6.94 -10.65 -7.85
N SER A 144 -6.70 -11.75 -7.13
CA SER A 144 -5.64 -12.71 -7.43
C SER A 144 -5.80 -13.37 -8.81
N GLN A 145 -7.02 -13.78 -9.16
CA GLN A 145 -7.32 -14.35 -10.48
C GLN A 145 -7.11 -13.32 -11.60
N PHE A 146 -7.54 -12.08 -11.38
CA PHE A 146 -7.33 -10.98 -12.33
C PHE A 146 -5.84 -10.65 -12.53
N GLU A 147 -5.07 -10.60 -11.44
CA GLU A 147 -3.64 -10.34 -11.49
C GLU A 147 -2.85 -11.46 -12.16
N GLU A 148 -3.24 -12.71 -11.94
CA GLU A 148 -2.66 -13.87 -12.62
C GLU A 148 -2.94 -13.83 -14.12
N GLN A 149 -4.18 -13.55 -14.52
CA GLN A 149 -4.54 -13.38 -15.92
C GLN A 149 -3.75 -12.25 -16.61
N ASN A 150 -3.59 -11.10 -15.94
CA ASN A 150 -2.77 -10.01 -16.46
C ASN A 150 -1.28 -10.37 -16.56
N ARG A 151 -0.76 -11.15 -15.62
CA ARG A 151 0.62 -11.64 -15.65
C ARG A 151 0.85 -12.55 -16.85
N GLN A 152 -0.08 -13.45 -17.13
CA GLN A 152 -0.05 -14.35 -18.29
C GLN A 152 -0.06 -13.56 -19.61
N VAL A 153 -1.01 -12.63 -19.79
CA VAL A 153 -1.08 -11.76 -20.97
C VAL A 153 0.22 -10.95 -21.18
N ARG A 154 0.82 -10.45 -20.09
CA ARG A 154 2.08 -9.70 -20.16
C ARG A 154 3.26 -10.59 -20.57
N ASN A 155 3.29 -11.83 -20.10
CA ASN A 155 4.31 -12.81 -20.45
C ASN A 155 4.20 -13.25 -21.91
N GLU A 156 2.98 -13.48 -22.42
CA GLU A 156 2.72 -13.79 -23.82
C GLU A 156 3.21 -12.66 -24.74
N ARG A 157 2.86 -11.41 -24.44
CA ARG A 157 3.35 -10.24 -25.20
C ARG A 157 4.87 -10.14 -25.22
N ARG A 158 5.55 -10.49 -24.12
CA ARG A 158 7.02 -10.52 -24.04
C ARG A 158 7.59 -11.65 -24.91
N ALA A 159 7.00 -12.85 -24.83
CA ALA A 159 7.41 -14.00 -25.65
C ALA A 159 7.27 -13.72 -27.15
N SER A 160 6.14 -13.11 -27.58
CA SER A 160 5.91 -12.73 -28.98
C SER A 160 6.89 -11.65 -29.47
N LYS A 161 7.30 -10.72 -28.61
CA LYS A 161 8.27 -9.67 -28.97
C LYS A 161 9.68 -10.25 -29.19
N SER A 162 10.07 -11.23 -28.39
CA SER A 162 11.36 -11.93 -28.53
C SER A 162 11.47 -12.79 -29.79
N GLN A 163 10.35 -13.25 -30.37
CA GLN A 163 10.34 -14.00 -31.63
C GLN A 163 10.42 -13.12 -32.89
N SER A 164 10.28 -11.80 -32.76
CA SER A 164 10.23 -10.85 -33.88
C SER A 164 11.56 -10.15 -34.21
N VAL A 165 12.66 -10.50 -33.52
CA VAL A 165 13.97 -9.94 -33.81
C VAL A 165 14.66 -10.77 -34.89
N THR A 166 14.45 -10.41 -36.16
CA THR A 166 15.24 -10.93 -37.29
C THR A 166 16.71 -10.50 -37.11
N PRO A 167 17.70 -11.41 -37.15
CA PRO A 167 19.10 -11.01 -37.14
C PRO A 167 19.38 -10.09 -38.33
N LEU A 168 20.01 -8.93 -38.12
CA LEU A 168 20.48 -8.09 -39.22
C LEU A 168 21.49 -8.89 -40.07
N PRO A 169 21.43 -8.81 -41.41
CA PRO A 169 22.45 -9.41 -42.25
C PRO A 169 23.79 -8.71 -41.99
N THR A 170 24.78 -9.46 -41.54
CA THR A 170 26.13 -8.96 -41.32
C THR A 170 26.72 -8.51 -42.67
N PRO A 171 27.15 -7.25 -42.83
CA PRO A 171 27.79 -6.82 -44.06
C PRO A 171 29.14 -7.55 -44.24
N PRO A 172 29.54 -7.88 -45.48
CA PRO A 172 30.81 -8.53 -45.75
C PRO A 172 31.97 -7.62 -45.36
N ILE A 173 32.98 -8.20 -44.72
CA ILE A 173 34.20 -7.51 -44.28
C ILE A 173 35.11 -7.35 -45.50
N ASP A 174 35.27 -6.13 -46.01
CA ASP A 174 36.26 -5.79 -47.03
C ASP A 174 37.67 -5.72 -46.40
N PRO A 175 38.65 -6.51 -46.87
CA PRO A 175 39.94 -6.61 -46.21
C PRO A 175 41.01 -5.76 -46.90
N PHE A 176 40.82 -4.46 -47.16
CA PHE A 176 41.93 -3.61 -47.62
C PHE A 176 41.70 -2.10 -47.37
N HIS A 177 42.23 -1.57 -46.26
CA HIS A 177 42.94 -0.28 -46.31
C HIS A 177 43.74 -0.02 -45.02
N GLY A 178 45.06 -0.06 -45.14
CA GLY A 178 45.96 0.66 -44.23
C GLY A 178 46.52 1.88 -44.95
N SER A 179 46.62 3.01 -44.26
CA SER A 179 47.80 3.89 -44.36
C SER A 179 47.84 4.89 -43.20
N MET A 180 49.06 5.04 -42.67
CA MET A 180 49.49 6.04 -41.68
C MET A 180 49.14 7.48 -42.09
N ARG A 181 48.90 8.34 -41.10
CA ARG A 181 49.56 9.66 -41.02
C ARG A 181 49.86 10.05 -39.57
N GLN A 182 51.15 10.23 -39.28
CA GLN A 182 51.67 11.00 -38.15
C GLN A 182 51.35 12.49 -38.38
N ASN A 183 51.03 13.23 -37.32
CA ASN A 183 51.63 14.56 -37.14
C ASN A 183 51.60 15.05 -35.68
N SER A 184 52.66 15.78 -35.38
CA SER A 184 53.22 16.19 -34.10
C SER A 184 52.87 17.63 -33.68
N GLN A 185 53.06 17.91 -32.37
CA GLN A 185 53.30 19.22 -31.70
C GLN A 185 52.06 20.16 -31.54
N GLN A 186 51.89 20.98 -30.50
CA GLN A 186 52.68 21.43 -29.34
C GLN A 186 51.72 22.13 -28.35
N THR A 187 52.02 22.09 -27.04
CA THR A 187 51.36 22.89 -25.99
C THR A 187 52.02 24.26 -25.84
N PRO A 188 51.32 25.32 -25.38
CA PRO A 188 51.98 26.51 -24.85
C PRO A 188 51.93 26.58 -23.32
N VAL A 189 53.03 27.06 -22.74
CA VAL A 189 53.20 27.51 -21.34
C VAL A 189 53.31 29.04 -21.34
N TYR A 190 52.83 29.66 -20.25
CA TYR A 190 52.58 31.08 -19.97
C TYR A 190 53.69 32.11 -20.24
N GLY A 191 53.24 33.34 -20.49
CA GLY A 191 53.94 34.63 -20.35
C GLY A 191 52.92 35.76 -20.32
#